data_AF-A0A7Y7CUK0-F1
#
_entry.id   AF-A0A7Y7CUK0-F1
#
_cell.length_a   1.000
_cell.length_b   1.000
_cell.length_c   1.000
_cell.angle_alpha   90.00
_cell.angle_beta   90.00
_cell.angle_gamma   90.00
#
_symmetry.space_group_name_H-M   'P 1'
#
loop_
_entity.id
_entity.type
_entity.pdbx_description
1 polymer ?
#
loop_
_entity_poly.entity_id
_entity_poly.type
_entity_poly.pdbx_seq_one_letter_code
_entity_poly.pdbx_strand_id
1 'polypeptide(L)'
;QQQSIADLIGQNHRLLNRIGVVPAQVAALIERVEERGGAAKVSGAGTVVGNAAGLVIAYLPQHTPAALNLPRHYRWGELRISNRGACRDE
;
A
#
# COMPACT_ATOMS: atom_id res chain seq x y z
N GLN A 1 -5.05 -24.25 3.84
CA GLN A 1 -5.03 -23.23 4.89
C GLN A 1 -5.68 -21.96 4.36
N GLN A 2 -6.45 -21.24 5.17
CA GLN A 2 -7.08 -19.99 4.75
C GLN A 2 -6.08 -18.84 4.91
N GLN A 3 -5.86 -18.06 3.86
CA GLN A 3 -4.89 -16.97 3.85
C GLN A 3 -5.49 -15.74 4.52
N SER A 4 -4.72 -15.06 5.38
CA SER A 4 -5.15 -13.79 5.97
C SER A 4 -5.08 -12.65 4.94
N ILE A 5 -5.74 -11.53 5.24
CA ILE A 5 -5.64 -10.32 4.40
C ILE A 5 -4.18 -9.85 4.30
N ALA A 6 -3.43 -9.90 5.41
CA ALA A 6 -2.02 -9.54 5.43
C ALA A 6 -1.18 -10.45 4.50
N ASP A 7 -1.43 -11.77 4.53
CA ASP A 7 -0.76 -12.73 3.65
C ASP A 7 -1.03 -12.42 2.18
N LEU A 8 -2.29 -12.13 1.82
CA LEU A 8 -2.69 -11.82 0.45
C LEU A 8 -2.05 -10.52 -0.05
N ILE A 9 -2.00 -9.49 0.78
CA ILE A 9 -1.36 -8.21 0.44
C ILE A 9 0.14 -8.41 0.24
N GLY A 10 0.84 -9.08 1.17
CA GLY A 10 2.29 -9.33 1.07
C GLY A 10 2.65 -10.24 -0.12
N GLN A 11 1.84 -11.26 -0.42
CA GLN A 11 2.02 -12.07 -1.62
C GLN A 11 1.89 -11.25 -2.89
N ASN A 12 0.88 -10.38 -2.98
CA ASN A 12 0.73 -9.50 -4.13
C ASN A 12 1.90 -8.52 -4.23
N HIS A 13 2.38 -7.96 -3.11
CA HIS A 13 3.59 -7.14 -3.10
C HIS A 13 4.81 -7.87 -3.68
N ARG A 14 5.04 -9.14 -3.31
CA ARG A 14 6.12 -9.96 -3.90
C ARG A 14 5.94 -10.16 -5.41
N LEU A 15 4.71 -10.37 -5.88
CA LEU A 15 4.40 -10.46 -7.31
C LEU A 15 4.66 -9.14 -8.04
N LEU A 16 4.29 -8.01 -7.44
CA LEU A 16 4.53 -6.67 -8.00
C LEU A 16 6.03 -6.35 -8.10
N ASN A 17 6.83 -6.75 -7.11
CA ASN A 17 8.29 -6.68 -7.20
C ASN A 17 8.80 -7.55 -8.36
N ARG A 18 8.28 -8.78 -8.51
CA ARG A 18 8.71 -9.70 -9.58
C ARG A 18 8.44 -9.17 -10.98
N ILE A 19 7.35 -8.45 -11.19
CA ILE A 19 7.05 -7.81 -12.50
C ILE A 19 7.75 -6.45 -12.66
N GLY A 20 8.54 -6.01 -11.68
CA GLY A 20 9.42 -4.84 -11.80
C GLY A 20 8.72 -3.49 -11.68
N VAL A 21 7.52 -3.42 -11.07
CA VAL A 21 6.76 -2.15 -10.96
C VAL A 21 6.89 -1.46 -9.59
N VAL A 22 7.77 -1.96 -8.73
CA VAL A 22 7.99 -1.44 -7.38
C VAL A 22 9.42 -0.91 -7.27
N PRO A 23 9.61 0.43 -7.23
CA PRO A 23 10.92 1.02 -6.97
C PRO A 23 11.44 0.67 -5.57
N ALA A 24 12.76 0.56 -5.43
CA ALA A 24 13.42 0.13 -4.19
C ALA A 24 13.02 0.97 -2.96
N GLN A 25 12.87 2.29 -3.12
CA GLN A 25 12.43 3.17 -2.03
C GLN A 25 11.02 2.83 -1.53
N VAL A 26 10.13 2.40 -2.44
CA VAL A 26 8.75 2.01 -2.12
C VAL A 26 8.73 0.63 -1.48
N ALA A 27 9.56 -0.31 -1.94
CA ALA A 27 9.75 -1.60 -1.30
C ALA A 27 10.20 -1.43 0.16
N ALA A 28 11.22 -0.61 0.42
CA ALA A 28 11.68 -0.31 1.78
C ALA A 28 10.62 0.36 2.68
N LEU A 29 9.70 1.14 2.11
CA LEU A 29 8.55 1.63 2.85
C LEU A 29 7.58 0.51 3.23
N ILE A 30 7.32 -0.42 2.32
CA ILE A 30 6.40 -1.54 2.54
C ILE A 30 7.00 -2.52 3.56
N GLU A 31 8.30 -2.78 3.51
CA GLU A 31 9.02 -3.57 4.53
C GLU A 31 8.85 -2.96 5.94
N ARG A 32 8.96 -1.63 6.09
CA ARG A 32 8.70 -0.95 7.37
C ARG A 32 7.25 -1.09 7.86
N VAL A 33 6.29 -1.24 6.95
CA VAL A 33 4.90 -1.55 7.32
C VAL A 33 4.80 -2.98 7.85
N GLU A 34 5.46 -3.93 7.19
CA GLU A 34 5.48 -5.34 7.57
C GLU A 34 6.19 -5.57 8.92
N GLU A 35 7.30 -4.87 9.17
CA GLU A 35 8.01 -4.87 10.46
C GLU A 35 7.16 -4.39 11.64
N ARG A 36 6.12 -3.59 11.37
CA ARG A 36 5.14 -3.13 12.37
C ARG A 36 3.91 -4.03 12.44
N GLY A 37 3.96 -5.24 11.87
CA GLY A 37 2.84 -6.19 11.88
C GLY A 37 1.71 -5.84 10.92
N GLY A 38 1.93 -4.88 10.01
CA GLY A 38 1.01 -4.58 8.92
C GLY A 38 1.31 -5.36 7.65
N ALA A 39 0.63 -5.01 6.58
CA ALA A 39 0.98 -5.42 5.23
C ALA A 39 0.67 -4.27 4.26
N ALA A 40 1.46 -4.08 3.22
CA ALA A 40 1.21 -3.04 2.24
C ALA A 40 1.58 -3.49 0.82
N LYS A 41 1.01 -2.81 -0.17
CA LYS A 41 1.39 -2.98 -1.57
C LYS A 41 1.20 -1.69 -2.35
N VAL A 42 1.83 -1.60 -3.52
CA VAL A 42 1.49 -0.58 -4.52
C VAL A 42 0.03 -0.76 -4.97
N SER A 43 -0.70 0.35 -5.07
CA SER A 43 -2.08 0.40 -5.55
C SER A 43 -2.15 1.22 -6.84
N GLY A 44 -2.52 0.56 -7.94
CA GLY A 44 -2.47 1.13 -9.29
C GLY A 44 -1.33 0.51 -10.13
N ALA A 45 -0.84 1.28 -11.11
CA ALA A 45 0.12 0.79 -12.11
C ALA A 45 1.54 0.55 -11.57
N GLY A 46 1.94 1.27 -10.53
CA GLY A 46 3.34 1.30 -10.09
C GLY A 46 4.23 2.09 -11.04
N THR A 47 5.51 1.71 -11.12
CA THR A 47 6.50 2.41 -11.97
C THR A 47 7.61 1.48 -12.42
N VAL A 48 7.90 1.53 -13.72
CA VAL A 48 9.04 0.82 -14.34
C VAL A 48 10.29 1.72 -14.37
N VAL A 49 10.12 3.04 -14.50
CA VAL A 49 11.22 4.02 -14.56
C VAL A 49 10.96 5.16 -13.58
N GLY A 50 11.89 5.39 -12.65
CA GLY A 50 11.79 6.40 -11.60
C GLY A 50 11.68 5.81 -10.20
N ASN A 51 11.59 6.68 -9.18
CA ASN A 51 11.69 6.28 -7.77
C ASN A 51 10.35 6.28 -7.02
N ALA A 52 9.28 6.81 -7.62
CA ALA A 52 7.94 6.85 -7.03
C ALA A 52 7.04 5.80 -7.69
N ALA A 53 6.07 5.23 -6.95
CA ALA A 53 5.11 4.24 -7.48
C ALA A 53 3.65 4.72 -7.48
N GLY A 54 3.42 6.01 -7.24
CA GLY A 54 2.09 6.53 -6.96
C GLY A 54 1.64 6.19 -5.54
N LEU A 55 0.52 5.47 -5.41
CA LEU A 55 -0.10 5.17 -4.13
C LEU A 55 0.34 3.82 -3.57
N VAL A 56 0.52 3.76 -2.25
CA VAL A 56 0.64 2.53 -1.49
C VAL A 56 -0.63 2.37 -0.66
N ILE A 57 -1.25 1.19 -0.71
CA ILE A 57 -2.32 0.81 0.21
C ILE A 57 -1.72 -0.02 1.33
N ALA A 58 -2.01 0.37 2.57
CA ALA A 58 -1.51 -0.30 3.77
C ALA A 58 -2.67 -0.81 4.63
N TYR A 59 -2.53 -2.03 5.09
CA TYR A 59 -3.34 -2.67 6.11
C TYR A 59 -2.56 -2.66 7.43
N LEU A 60 -3.04 -1.89 8.40
CA LEU A 60 -2.39 -1.67 9.70
C LEU A 60 -3.43 -1.89 10.82
N PRO A 61 -3.74 -3.14 11.20
CA PRO A 61 -4.82 -3.42 12.15
C PRO A 61 -4.52 -2.97 13.58
N GLN A 62 -3.25 -2.82 13.97
CA GLN A 62 -2.83 -2.41 15.33
C GLN A 62 -2.21 -1.00 15.38
N HIS A 63 -2.05 -0.33 14.24
CA HIS A 63 -1.30 0.92 14.14
C HIS A 63 -1.92 1.90 13.15
N THR A 64 -1.48 3.15 13.19
CA THR A 64 -1.76 4.14 12.15
C THR A 64 -0.46 4.51 11.42
N PRO A 65 -0.52 5.11 10.21
CA PRO A 65 0.68 5.53 9.49
C PRO A 65 1.55 6.54 10.26
N ALA A 66 1.02 7.21 11.29
CA ALA A 66 1.79 8.06 12.19
C ALA A 66 2.93 7.29 12.90
N ALA A 67 2.78 5.98 13.13
CA ALA A 67 3.78 5.15 13.78
C ALA A 67 4.98 4.78 12.86
N LEU A 68 4.89 5.07 11.56
CA LEU A 68 5.87 4.66 10.55
C LEU A 68 6.98 5.70 10.29
N ASN A 69 6.96 6.85 10.98
CA ASN A 69 7.91 7.94 10.79
C ASN A 69 8.09 8.31 9.30
N LEU A 70 6.97 8.50 8.61
CA LEU A 70 6.98 8.77 7.17
C LEU A 70 7.68 10.10 6.85
N PRO A 71 8.38 10.20 5.69
CA PRO A 71 8.95 11.48 5.26
C PRO A 71 7.88 12.58 5.16
N ARG A 72 8.22 13.82 5.50
CA ARG A 72 7.27 14.95 5.55
C ARG A 72 6.50 15.23 4.25
N HIS A 73 7.06 14.83 3.11
CA HIS A 73 6.43 15.00 1.79
C HIS A 73 5.40 13.90 1.47
N TYR A 74 5.38 12.80 2.22
CA TYR A 74 4.34 11.79 2.09
C TYR A 74 3.03 12.35 2.64
N ARG A 75 1.93 11.95 1.99
CA ARG A 75 0.57 12.23 2.43
C ARG A 75 -0.12 10.89 2.61
N TRP A 76 -0.89 10.77 3.68
CA TRP A 76 -1.67 9.58 3.98
C TRP A 76 -3.04 9.99 4.48
N GLY A 77 -3.99 9.08 4.34
CA GLY A 77 -5.34 9.19 4.84
C GLY A 77 -5.98 7.82 4.91
N GLU A 78 -7.08 7.72 5.65
CA GLU A 78 -7.88 6.50 5.69
C GLU A 78 -8.56 6.27 4.34
N LEU A 79 -8.47 5.04 3.82
CA LEU A 79 -9.19 4.67 2.62
C LEU A 79 -10.69 4.55 2.94
N ARG A 80 -11.48 5.44 2.35
CA ARG A 80 -12.94 5.39 2.41
C ARG A 80 -13.47 4.80 1.11
N ILE A 81 -14.15 3.67 1.20
CA ILE A 81 -14.76 3.00 0.05
C ILE A 81 -16.17 3.55 -0.14
N SER A 82 -16.46 4.08 -1.32
CA SER A 82 -17.84 4.38 -1.71
C SER A 82 -18.48 3.13 -2.31
N ASN A 83 -19.74 2.87 -1.96
CA ASN A 83 -20.55 1.83 -2.59
C ASN A 83 -21.33 2.33 -3.82
N ARG A 84 -21.23 3.62 -4.15
CA ARG A 84 -21.83 4.24 -5.34
C ARG A 84 -20.83 5.13 -6.07
N GLY A 85 -20.87 5.08 -7.39
CA GLY A 85 -20.16 6.04 -8.25
C GLY A 85 -20.85 7.41 -8.23
N ALA A 86 -20.47 8.30 -9.14
CA ALA A 86 -21.16 9.57 -9.31
C ALA A 86 -22.61 9.32 -9.79
N CYS A 87 -23.59 9.70 -8.97
CA CYS A 87 -25.00 9.73 -9.33
C CYS A 87 -25.56 11.14 -9.06
N ARG A 88 -26.65 11.51 -9.74
CA ARG A 88 -27.43 12.68 -9.36
C ARG A 88 -28.35 12.27 -8.22
N ASP A 89 -28.48 13.13 -7.21
CA ASP A 89 -29.57 13.00 -6.25
C ASP A 89 -30.88 13.23 -7.03
N GLU A 90 -31.79 12.26 -6.98
CA GLU A 90 -33.14 12.37 -7.57
C GLU A 90 -34.07 13.15 -6.64
#